data_AF-A0AAJ0U907-F1
#
_entry.id   AF-A0AAJ0U907-F1
#
_cell.length_a   1.000
_cell.length_b   1.000
_cell.length_c   1.000
_cell.angle_alpha   90.00
_cell.angle_beta   90.00
_cell.angle_gamma   90.00
#
_symmetry.space_group_name_H-M   'P 1'
#
loop_
_entity.id
_entity.type
_entity.pdbx_description
1 polymer ?
#
loop_
_entity_poly.entity_id
_entity_poly.type
_entity_poly.pdbx_seq_one_letter_code
_entity_poly.pdbx_strand_id
1 'polypeptide(L)'
;MFYEAGHGDLLTSDAESIVLKDYLSLYEKNLACHFVARDGQTLVASVGAFVKNDLPFRYFEPPRYGFLGDVYTEDRYRGIGIATTLSIHALNWLKLRNIRMVRLFASEAARPIYESLGFTNTDEMALQLET
;
A
#
# COMPACT_ATOMS: atom_id res chain seq x y z
N MET A 1 11.15 4.94 -0.56
CA MET A 1 10.26 4.53 0.54
C MET A 1 10.98 4.15 1.83
N PHE A 2 11.55 2.93 2.02
CA PHE A 2 12.10 2.55 3.35
C PHE A 2 13.19 3.49 3.87
N TYR A 3 14.11 3.91 3.00
CA TYR A 3 15.14 4.90 3.34
C TYR A 3 14.55 6.29 3.66
N GLU A 4 13.59 6.76 2.85
CA GLU A 4 12.90 8.04 3.08
C GLU A 4 12.06 8.03 4.36
N ALA A 5 11.56 6.86 4.77
CA ALA A 5 10.83 6.65 6.01
C ALA A 5 11.74 6.46 7.23
N GLY A 6 13.07 6.53 7.07
CA GLY A 6 14.02 6.34 8.16
C GLY A 6 14.16 4.89 8.63
N HIS A 7 13.73 3.92 7.83
CA HIS A 7 13.78 2.49 8.14
C HIS A 7 14.82 1.72 7.32
N GLY A 8 15.74 2.44 6.64
CA GLY A 8 16.79 1.82 5.84
C GLY A 8 17.68 0.86 6.64
N ASP A 9 18.02 1.24 7.88
CA ASP A 9 18.90 0.45 8.75
C ASP A 9 18.26 -0.84 9.27
N LEU A 10 16.95 -1.01 9.11
CA LEU A 10 16.21 -2.22 9.48
C LEU A 10 16.19 -3.26 8.35
N LEU A 11 16.66 -2.91 7.16
CA LEU A 11 16.67 -3.81 6.01
C LEU A 11 17.81 -4.83 6.13
N THR A 12 17.52 -6.08 5.77
CA THR A 12 18.56 -7.10 5.60
C THR A 12 19.44 -6.74 4.39
N SER A 13 20.67 -7.25 4.37
CA SER A 13 21.61 -6.98 3.27
C SER A 13 21.11 -7.47 1.90
N ASP A 14 20.19 -8.43 1.87
CA ASP A 14 19.56 -8.99 0.67
C ASP A 14 18.12 -8.50 0.44
N ALA A 15 17.67 -7.46 1.15
CA ALA A 15 16.29 -6.98 1.12
C ALA A 15 15.77 -6.68 -0.30
N GLU A 16 16.59 -6.10 -1.17
CA GLU A 16 16.19 -5.81 -2.56
C GLU A 16 15.81 -7.08 -3.33
N SER A 17 16.60 -8.14 -3.18
CA SER A 17 16.35 -9.42 -3.85
C SER A 17 15.12 -10.12 -3.30
N ILE A 18 14.89 -10.04 -1.99
CA ILE A 18 13.69 -10.56 -1.32
C ILE A 18 12.45 -9.81 -1.84
N VAL A 19 12.47 -8.49 -1.81
CA VAL A 19 11.36 -7.64 -2.28
C VAL A 19 11.05 -7.95 -3.74
N LEU A 20 12.06 -8.00 -4.62
CA LEU A 20 11.84 -8.30 -6.03
C LEU A 20 11.16 -9.66 -6.23
N LYS A 21 11.68 -10.71 -5.57
CA LYS A 21 11.12 -12.07 -5.65
C LYS A 21 9.68 -12.12 -5.15
N ASP A 22 9.40 -11.47 -4.03
CA ASP A 22 8.06 -11.47 -3.42
C ASP A 22 7.05 -10.76 -4.32
N TYR A 23 7.40 -9.60 -4.87
CA TYR A 23 6.51 -8.84 -5.74
C TYR A 23 6.23 -9.56 -7.04
N LEU A 24 7.23 -10.17 -7.67
CA LEU A 24 7.03 -11.01 -8.86
C LEU A 24 6.03 -12.14 -8.55
N SER A 25 6.19 -12.84 -7.42
CA SER A 25 5.25 -13.89 -7.02
C SER A 25 3.84 -13.37 -6.77
N LEU A 26 3.69 -12.19 -6.17
CA LEU A 26 2.40 -11.55 -5.93
C LEU A 26 1.70 -11.18 -7.25
N TYR A 27 2.43 -10.65 -8.22
CA TYR A 27 1.89 -10.35 -9.55
C TYR A 27 1.47 -11.61 -10.29
N GLU A 28 2.32 -12.65 -10.31
CA GLU A 28 2.02 -13.94 -10.94
C GLU A 28 0.75 -14.58 -10.36
N LYS A 29 0.56 -14.49 -9.04
CA LYS A 29 -0.63 -15.02 -8.34
C LYS A 29 -1.84 -14.08 -8.41
N ASN A 30 -1.71 -12.94 -9.08
CA ASN A 30 -2.75 -11.91 -9.17
C ASN A 30 -3.21 -11.40 -7.79
N LEU A 31 -2.28 -11.38 -6.83
CA LEU A 31 -2.45 -10.92 -5.45
C LEU A 31 -1.97 -9.48 -5.25
N ALA A 32 -1.25 -8.90 -6.22
CA ALA A 32 -0.89 -7.49 -6.21
C ALA A 32 -1.13 -6.82 -7.56
N CYS A 33 -1.36 -5.51 -7.55
CA CYS A 33 -1.39 -4.66 -8.73
C CYS A 33 -0.98 -3.23 -8.38
N HIS A 34 -0.05 -2.68 -9.14
CA HIS A 34 0.41 -1.30 -8.97
C HIS A 34 -0.18 -0.39 -10.03
N PHE A 35 -0.70 0.72 -9.56
CA PHE A 35 -1.18 1.83 -10.37
C PHE A 35 -0.14 2.94 -10.29
N VAL A 36 0.26 3.48 -11.45
CA VAL A 36 1.31 4.49 -11.54
C VAL A 36 0.86 5.69 -12.34
N ALA A 37 1.33 6.87 -11.95
CA ALA A 37 1.24 8.07 -12.78
C ALA A 37 2.58 8.35 -13.45
N ARG A 38 2.52 8.83 -14.69
CA ARG A 38 3.69 9.20 -15.49
C ARG A 38 3.61 10.65 -15.92
N ASP A 39 4.75 11.33 -15.87
CA ASP A 39 5.00 12.53 -16.68
C ASP A 39 6.01 12.16 -17.77
N GLY A 40 5.53 12.05 -19.01
CA GLY A 40 6.30 11.47 -20.11
C GLY A 40 6.77 10.04 -19.81
N GLN A 41 8.09 9.85 -19.74
CA GLN A 41 8.70 8.55 -19.42
C GLN A 41 8.93 8.34 -17.92
N THR A 42 8.84 9.39 -17.11
CA THR A 42 9.16 9.35 -15.67
C THR A 42 7.96 8.88 -14.87
N LEU A 43 8.16 7.92 -13.97
CA LEU A 43 7.17 7.55 -12.96
C LEU A 43 7.19 8.59 -11.84
N VAL A 44 6.05 9.25 -11.59
CA VAL A 44 5.96 10.36 -10.61
C VAL A 44 5.11 10.01 -9.39
N ALA A 45 4.30 8.95 -9.48
CA ALA A 45 3.53 8.44 -8.36
C ALA A 45 3.19 6.95 -8.51
N SER A 46 2.95 6.28 -7.40
CA SER A 46 2.52 4.88 -7.33
C SER A 46 1.51 4.67 -6.20
N VAL A 47 0.63 3.67 -6.38
CA VAL A 47 -0.16 3.04 -5.33
C VAL A 47 -0.21 1.53 -5.63
N GLY A 48 0.19 0.71 -4.67
CA GLY A 48 0.04 -0.74 -4.71
C GLY A 48 -1.26 -1.20 -4.04
N ALA A 49 -1.98 -2.09 -4.72
CA ALA A 49 -3.12 -2.82 -4.16
C ALA A 49 -2.71 -4.27 -3.90
N PHE A 50 -3.00 -4.80 -2.72
CA PHE A 50 -2.62 -6.15 -2.31
C PHE A 50 -3.82 -6.93 -1.78
N VAL A 51 -3.91 -8.21 -2.09
CA VAL A 51 -4.82 -9.17 -1.46
C VAL A 51 -4.03 -9.98 -0.43
N LYS A 52 -4.36 -9.80 0.85
CA LYS A 52 -3.68 -10.44 1.98
C LYS A 52 -4.60 -11.44 2.67
N ASN A 53 -4.01 -12.48 3.27
CA ASN A 53 -4.68 -13.54 4.00
C ASN A 53 -3.89 -13.96 5.26
N ASP A 54 -3.34 -12.97 5.97
CA ASP A 54 -2.61 -13.17 7.22
C ASP A 54 -3.52 -13.05 8.45
N LEU A 55 -2.94 -13.29 9.64
CA LEU A 55 -3.65 -13.20 10.91
C LEU A 55 -4.08 -11.76 11.22
N PRO A 56 -5.24 -11.55 11.86
CA PRO A 56 -6.30 -12.53 12.17
C PRO A 56 -7.28 -12.74 10.99
N PHE A 57 -7.16 -11.96 9.92
CA PHE A 57 -8.14 -11.85 8.83
C PHE A 57 -8.32 -13.12 8.02
N ARG A 58 -7.36 -14.03 8.04
CA ARG A 58 -7.47 -15.38 7.43
C ARG A 58 -8.58 -16.25 8.02
N TYR A 59 -9.16 -15.86 9.16
CA TYR A 59 -10.28 -16.55 9.79
C TYR A 59 -11.63 -15.87 9.52
N PHE A 60 -11.66 -14.76 8.79
CA PHE A 60 -12.90 -14.07 8.42
C PHE A 60 -13.52 -14.65 7.15
N GLU A 61 -14.75 -14.25 6.82
CA GLU A 61 -15.44 -14.66 5.59
C GLU A 61 -15.64 -13.43 4.66
N PRO A 62 -14.94 -13.36 3.51
CA PRO A 62 -13.94 -14.30 3.02
C PRO A 62 -12.60 -14.18 3.80
N PRO A 63 -11.72 -15.21 3.77
CA PRO A 63 -10.49 -15.27 4.56
C PRO A 63 -9.35 -14.41 3.98
N ARG A 64 -9.67 -13.16 3.63
CA ARG A 64 -8.78 -12.21 2.97
C ARG A 64 -9.30 -10.78 3.09
N TYR A 65 -8.37 -9.84 2.98
CA TYR A 65 -8.64 -8.41 2.94
C TYR A 65 -7.72 -7.74 1.91
N GLY A 66 -8.06 -6.50 1.58
CA GLY A 66 -7.27 -5.64 0.72
C GLY A 66 -6.31 -4.80 1.54
N PHE A 67 -5.16 -4.47 0.98
CA PHE A 67 -4.24 -3.53 1.58
C PHE A 67 -3.77 -2.54 0.52
N LEU A 68 -3.76 -1.25 0.87
CA LEU A 68 -3.09 -0.25 0.05
C LEU A 68 -1.71 0.04 0.66
N GLY A 69 -0.69 -0.09 -0.18
CA GLY A 69 0.71 0.16 0.19
C GLY A 69 1.44 0.81 -0.97
N ASP A 70 2.75 0.98 -0.83
CA ASP A 70 3.62 1.56 -1.85
C ASP A 70 3.13 2.89 -2.41
N VAL A 71 2.46 3.66 -1.55
CA VAL A 71 1.93 4.96 -1.92
C VAL A 71 3.06 5.98 -1.89
N TYR A 72 3.36 6.50 -3.07
CA TYR A 72 4.37 7.52 -3.23
C TYR A 72 3.91 8.54 -4.27
N THR A 73 4.24 9.81 -4.04
CA THR A 73 4.09 10.88 -5.01
C THR A 73 5.28 11.80 -4.84
N GLU A 74 6.01 12.02 -5.93
CA GLU A 74 7.14 12.95 -5.96
C GLU A 74 6.67 14.34 -5.52
N ASP A 75 7.51 15.04 -4.74
CA ASP A 75 7.14 16.29 -4.04
C ASP A 75 6.46 17.32 -4.94
N ARG A 76 6.95 17.51 -6.16
CA ARG A 76 6.43 18.48 -7.16
C ARG A 76 5.04 18.14 -7.68
N TYR A 77 4.61 16.90 -7.51
CA TYR A 77 3.32 16.34 -7.97
C TYR A 77 2.33 16.11 -6.83
N ARG A 78 2.67 16.54 -5.60
CA ARG A 78 1.76 16.46 -4.44
C ARG A 78 0.70 17.55 -4.49
N GLY A 79 -0.39 17.34 -3.75
CA GLY A 79 -1.46 18.33 -3.59
C GLY A 79 -2.41 18.51 -4.78
N ILE A 80 -2.19 17.79 -5.89
CA ILE A 80 -3.02 17.87 -7.10
C ILE A 80 -3.92 16.64 -7.35
N GLY A 81 -4.11 15.79 -6.33
CA GLY A 81 -5.06 14.67 -6.37
C GLY A 81 -4.60 13.40 -7.10
N ILE A 82 -3.30 13.28 -7.46
CA ILE A 82 -2.76 12.06 -8.09
C ILE A 82 -2.90 10.85 -7.17
N ALA A 83 -2.49 10.96 -5.91
CA ALA A 83 -2.60 9.87 -4.93
C ALA A 83 -4.06 9.40 -4.79
N THR A 84 -5.01 10.32 -4.64
CA THR A 84 -6.45 10.01 -4.59
C THR A 84 -6.91 9.24 -5.82
N THR A 85 -6.53 9.69 -7.02
CA THR A 85 -6.90 9.04 -8.29
C THR A 85 -6.36 7.60 -8.35
N LEU A 86 -5.07 7.41 -8.05
CA LEU A 86 -4.45 6.09 -8.05
C LEU A 86 -5.06 5.17 -6.98
N SER A 87 -5.38 5.70 -5.78
CA SER A 87 -6.07 4.95 -4.74
C SER A 87 -7.47 4.49 -5.18
N ILE A 88 -8.22 5.31 -5.90
CA ILE A 88 -9.53 4.91 -6.45
C ILE A 88 -9.38 3.74 -7.43
N HIS A 89 -8.37 3.77 -8.31
CA HIS A 89 -8.10 2.64 -9.22
C HIS A 89 -7.74 1.36 -8.45
N ALA A 90 -6.89 1.48 -7.42
CA ALA A 90 -6.54 0.38 -6.54
C ALA A 90 -7.75 -0.22 -5.81
N LEU A 91 -8.63 0.63 -5.26
CA LEU A 91 -9.86 0.22 -4.59
C LEU A 91 -10.82 -0.50 -5.56
N ASN A 92 -10.97 0.02 -6.79
CA ASN A 92 -11.78 -0.64 -7.82
C ASN A 92 -11.24 -2.02 -8.17
N TRP A 93 -9.91 -2.18 -8.27
CA TRP A 93 -9.27 -3.47 -8.52
C TRP A 93 -9.52 -4.49 -7.39
N LEU A 94 -9.50 -4.03 -6.14
CA LEU A 94 -9.84 -4.86 -4.97
C LEU A 94 -11.33 -5.23 -4.95
N LYS A 95 -12.21 -4.27 -5.28
CA LYS A 95 -13.67 -4.48 -5.33
C LYS A 95 -14.05 -5.56 -6.35
N LEU A 96 -13.43 -5.56 -7.53
CA LEU A 96 -13.63 -6.61 -8.55
C LEU A 96 -13.21 -8.01 -8.07
N ARG A 97 -12.43 -8.12 -6.98
CA ARG A 97 -11.99 -9.38 -6.36
C ARG A 97 -12.82 -9.77 -5.14
N ASN A 98 -13.98 -9.13 -4.94
CA ASN A 98 -14.87 -9.35 -3.79
C ASN A 98 -14.19 -9.10 -2.43
N ILE A 99 -13.20 -8.21 -2.39
CA ILE A 99 -12.61 -7.75 -1.14
C ILE A 99 -13.59 -6.80 -0.43
N ARG A 100 -13.88 -7.10 0.84
CA ARG A 100 -14.87 -6.37 1.65
C ARG A 100 -14.26 -5.36 2.62
N MET A 101 -12.99 -5.55 2.96
CA MET A 101 -12.25 -4.71 3.89
C MET A 101 -10.93 -4.33 3.24
N VAL A 102 -10.58 -3.05 3.28
CA VAL A 102 -9.27 -2.55 2.82
C VAL A 102 -8.62 -1.83 3.98
N ARG A 103 -7.33 -2.12 4.22
CA ARG A 103 -6.52 -1.50 5.27
C ARG A 103 -5.33 -0.77 4.65
N LEU A 104 -4.75 0.17 5.38
CA LEU A 104 -3.52 0.85 5.01
C LEU A 104 -2.88 1.49 6.23
N PHE A 105 -1.62 1.87 6.10
CA PHE A 105 -0.96 2.79 7.02
C PHE A 105 -0.86 4.17 6.36
N ALA A 106 -1.47 5.17 6.98
CA ALA A 106 -1.40 6.55 6.52
C ALA A 106 -0.47 7.35 7.43
N SER A 107 0.40 8.16 6.82
CA SER A 107 1.04 9.26 7.55
C SER A 107 0.00 10.33 7.89
N GLU A 108 0.30 11.18 8.89
CA GLU A 108 -0.57 12.32 9.24
C GLU A 108 -0.90 13.20 8.01
N ALA A 109 0.08 13.43 7.14
CA ALA A 109 -0.10 14.21 5.92
C ALA A 109 -1.01 13.52 4.88
N ALA A 110 -1.01 12.18 4.83
CA ALA A 110 -1.82 11.42 3.88
C ALA A 110 -3.22 11.06 4.42
N ARG A 111 -3.44 11.15 5.73
CA ARG A 111 -4.71 10.80 6.40
C ARG A 111 -5.94 11.47 5.76
N PRO A 112 -5.95 12.79 5.43
CA PRO A 112 -7.13 13.42 4.82
C PRO A 112 -7.55 12.82 3.48
N ILE A 113 -6.59 12.28 2.71
CA ILE A 113 -6.88 11.59 1.44
C ILE A 113 -7.75 10.37 1.71
N TYR A 114 -7.34 9.53 2.65
CA TYR A 114 -8.03 8.28 2.92
C TYR A 114 -9.36 8.48 3.65
N GLU A 115 -9.44 9.47 4.54
CA GLU A 115 -10.72 9.88 5.15
C GLU A 115 -11.73 10.31 4.08
N SER A 116 -11.30 11.08 3.07
CA SER A 116 -12.16 11.46 1.94
C SER A 116 -12.64 10.29 1.09
N LEU A 117 -11.89 9.17 1.11
CA LEU A 117 -12.23 7.91 0.45
C LEU A 117 -13.05 6.96 1.33
N GLY A 118 -13.42 7.39 2.55
CA GLY A 118 -14.23 6.61 3.48
C GLY A 118 -13.44 5.64 4.38
N PHE A 119 -12.11 5.76 4.42
CA PHE A 119 -11.33 5.07 5.45
C PHE A 119 -11.58 5.70 6.82
N THR A 120 -11.59 4.87 7.85
CA THR A 120 -11.69 5.30 9.25
C THR A 120 -10.47 4.78 10.01
N ASN A 121 -10.10 5.49 11.08
CA ASN A 121 -9.06 5.00 11.98
C ASN A 121 -9.47 3.64 12.60
N THR A 122 -8.47 2.84 12.93
CA THR A 122 -8.64 1.57 13.65
C THR A 122 -7.86 1.58 14.96
N ASP A 123 -8.17 0.67 15.87
CA ASP A 123 -7.57 0.58 17.22
C ASP A 123 -6.18 -0.11 17.23
N GLU A 124 -5.35 0.09 16.20
CA GLU A 124 -4.03 -0.53 16.14
C GLU A 124 -3.06 0.17 17.11
N MET A 125 -2.35 -0.63 17.92
CA MET A 125 -1.39 -0.16 18.89
C MET A 125 -0.01 -0.75 18.58
N ALA A 126 1.03 0.05 18.66
CA ALA A 126 2.41 -0.37 18.47
C ALA A 126 3.26 0.04 19.69
N LEU A 127 4.19 -0.84 20.08
CA LEU A 127 5.22 -0.58 21.07
C LEU A 127 6.56 -1.02 20.48
N GLN A 128 7.52 -0.10 20.40
CA GLN A 128 8.89 -0.44 20.04
C GLN A 128 9.59 -0.99 21.28
N LEU A 129 10.12 -2.22 21.19
CA LEU A 129 10.98 -2.78 22.21
C LEU A 129 12.43 -2.42 21.90
N GLU A 130 13.18 -2.03 22.92
CA GLU A 130 14.63 -1.87 22.82
C GLU A 130 15.27 -3.26 22.72
N THR A 131 16.27 -3.38 21.85
CA THR A 131 17.07 -4.60 21.66
C THR A 131 18.53 -4.29 21.89
#